data_AF-A0AAV1Z3K4-F1
#
_entry.id   AF-A0AAV1Z3K4-F1
#
_cell.length_a   1.000
_cell.length_b   1.000
_cell.length_c   1.000
_cell.angle_alpha   90.00
_cell.angle_beta   90.00
_cell.angle_gamma   90.00
#
_symmetry.space_group_name_H-M   'P 1'
#
loop_
_entity.id
_entity.type
_entity.pdbx_description
1 polymer ?
#
loop_
_entity_poly.entity_id
_entity_poly.type
_entity_poly.pdbx_seq_one_letter_code
_entity_poly.pdbx_strand_id
1 'polypeptide(L)'
;MTAKYLGIDVNQKLVKLVAGEQLKPEYLKVSYTRTIRPITETAFNFFISRAILAYLANKYAPDSPVYPKDPKERAIVDRMLYFDIGTVFMAVREYLVSNHIKYFFYQNSKREVFGL
;
A
#
# COMPACT_ATOMS: atom_id res chain seq x y z
N MET A 1 10.63 -2.16 2.80
CA MET A 1 11.86 -1.45 2.40
C MET A 1 12.13 -0.27 3.31
N THR A 2 11.26 0.74 3.36
CA THR A 2 11.49 1.96 4.17
C THR A 2 11.66 1.69 5.66
N ALA A 3 10.79 0.90 6.30
CA ALA A 3 10.97 0.54 7.72
C ALA A 3 12.35 -0.10 7.98
N LYS A 4 12.76 -1.05 7.13
CA LYS A 4 14.08 -1.69 7.20
C LYS A 4 15.22 -0.69 6.99
N TYR A 5 15.09 0.23 6.04
CA TYR A 5 16.09 1.28 5.78
C TYR A 5 16.25 2.22 6.98
N LEU A 6 15.15 2.55 7.66
CA LEU A 6 15.13 3.39 8.85
C LEU A 6 15.47 2.61 10.14
N GLY A 7 15.80 1.32 10.06
CA GLY A 7 16.08 0.49 11.23
C GLY A 7 14.88 0.22 12.15
N ILE A 8 13.65 0.40 11.64
CA ILE A 8 12.41 0.20 12.39
C ILE A 8 12.03 -1.28 12.34
N ASP A 9 11.94 -1.92 13.51
CA ASP A 9 11.41 -3.26 13.61
C ASP A 9 9.88 -3.25 13.42
N VAL A 10 9.39 -4.10 12.53
CA VAL A 10 7.97 -4.14 12.13
C VAL A 10 7.44 -5.55 12.23
N ASN A 11 6.42 -5.73 13.06
CA ASN A 11 5.68 -6.98 13.14
C ASN A 11 4.77 -7.12 11.91
N GLN A 12 5.23 -7.86 10.90
CA GLN A 12 4.50 -8.08 9.66
C GLN A 12 3.48 -9.20 9.82
N LYS A 13 2.20 -8.87 9.60
CA LYS A 13 1.12 -9.87 9.52
C LYS A 13 0.82 -10.18 8.06
N LEU A 14 0.90 -11.45 7.68
CA LEU A 14 0.52 -11.90 6.34
C LEU A 14 -1.00 -11.81 6.18
N VAL A 15 -1.45 -11.19 5.08
CA VAL A 15 -2.87 -11.09 4.71
C VAL A 15 -3.03 -11.70 3.32
N LYS A 16 -3.78 -12.81 3.22
CA LYS A 16 -4.02 -13.52 1.97
C LYS A 16 -5.15 -12.84 1.20
N LEU A 17 -4.76 -12.11 0.14
CA LEU A 17 -5.69 -11.39 -0.73
C LEU A 17 -6.67 -12.29 -1.47
N VAL A 18 -6.18 -13.44 -1.96
CA VAL A 18 -6.98 -14.41 -2.73
C VAL A 18 -8.06 -15.05 -1.85
N ALA A 19 -7.76 -15.28 -0.58
CA ALA A 19 -8.73 -15.78 0.40
C ALA A 19 -9.66 -14.69 0.95
N GLY A 20 -9.55 -13.45 0.48
CA GLY A 20 -10.41 -12.34 0.89
C GLY A 20 -10.24 -11.92 2.35
N GLU A 21 -9.09 -12.16 2.98
CA GLU A 21 -8.88 -11.84 4.41
C GLU A 21 -9.05 -10.34 4.71
N GLN A 22 -8.73 -9.47 3.75
CA GLN A 22 -8.95 -8.01 3.81
C GLN A 22 -10.43 -7.60 3.82
N LEU A 23 -11.34 -8.51 3.49
CA LEU A 23 -12.79 -8.27 3.48
C LEU A 23 -13.45 -8.66 4.80
N LYS A 24 -12.74 -9.37 5.68
CA LYS A 24 -13.27 -9.84 6.96
C LYS A 24 -13.60 -8.65 7.88
N PRO A 25 -14.67 -8.72 8.71
CA PRO A 25 -15.06 -7.65 9.61
C PRO A 25 -13.95 -7.21 10.58
N GLU A 26 -13.09 -8.14 10.99
CA GLU A 26 -11.93 -7.87 11.85
C GLU A 26 -10.91 -6.94 11.18
N TYR A 27 -10.70 -7.09 9.87
CA TYR A 27 -9.77 -6.25 9.11
C TYR A 27 -10.36 -4.87 8.82
N LEU A 28 -11.69 -4.76 8.66
CA LEU A 28 -12.38 -3.49 8.47
C LEU A 28 -12.21 -2.52 9.65
N LYS A 29 -12.03 -3.03 10.87
CA LYS A 29 -11.74 -2.22 12.06
C LYS A 29 -10.36 -1.54 11.98
N VAL A 30 -9.45 -2.09 11.18
CA VAL A 30 -8.09 -1.57 10.99
C VAL A 30 -8.02 -0.67 9.75
N SER A 31 -8.65 -1.09 8.65
CA SER A 31 -8.69 -0.33 7.39
C SER A 31 -10.09 -0.39 6.78
N TYR A 32 -10.87 0.68 6.96
CA TYR A 32 -12.21 0.76 6.38
C TYR A 32 -12.18 0.77 4.85
N THR A 33 -11.07 1.22 4.24
CA THR A 33 -10.85 1.23 2.79
C THR A 33 -10.50 -0.14 2.22
N ARG A 34 -10.37 -1.19 3.06
CA ARG A 34 -9.96 -2.55 2.68
C ARG A 34 -8.58 -2.59 2.02
N THR A 35 -7.76 -1.56 2.25
CA THR A 35 -6.42 -1.47 1.71
C THR A 35 -5.44 -2.29 2.54
N ILE A 36 -4.50 -2.93 1.86
CA ILE A 36 -3.43 -3.70 2.52
C ILE A 36 -2.33 -2.79 3.06
N ARG A 37 -1.60 -3.31 4.05
CA ARG A 37 -0.50 -2.64 4.76
C ARG A 37 -0.91 -1.39 5.57
N PRO A 38 -1.99 -1.41 6.36
CA PRO A 38 -2.15 -0.42 7.41
C PRO A 38 -1.03 -0.58 8.44
N ILE A 39 -0.63 0.52 9.07
CA ILE A 39 0.09 0.48 10.34
C ILE A 39 -0.92 0.60 11.47
N THR A 40 -0.74 -0.24 12.48
CA THR A 40 -1.49 -0.19 13.73
C THR A 40 -0.49 0.06 14.83
N GLU A 41 -0.60 1.22 15.45
CA GLU A 41 -0.02 1.53 16.74
C GLU A 41 -1.14 1.60 17.78
N THR A 42 -0.82 1.50 19.07
CA THR A 42 -1.73 1.26 20.21
C THR A 42 -3.11 1.93 20.11
N ALA A 43 -3.19 3.18 19.62
CA ALA A 43 -4.44 3.90 19.39
C ALA A 43 -4.51 4.61 18.01
N PHE A 44 -3.65 4.22 17.06
CA PHE A 44 -3.53 4.87 15.76
C PHE A 44 -3.51 3.84 14.64
N ASN A 45 -4.62 3.78 13.89
CA ASN A 45 -4.71 3.02 12.65
C ASN A 45 -4.56 3.98 11.48
N PHE A 46 -3.58 3.70 10.63
CA PHE A 46 -3.28 4.55 9.48
C PHE A 46 -2.99 3.72 8.24
N PHE A 47 -3.54 4.15 7.12
CA PHE A 47 -3.44 3.47 5.83
C PHE A 47 -3.21 4.52 4.75
N ILE A 48 -2.72 4.07 3.59
CA ILE A 48 -2.06 4.82 2.49
C ILE A 48 -0.54 4.75 2.61
N SER A 49 0.05 3.87 1.79
CA SER A 49 1.49 3.60 1.76
C SER A 49 2.38 4.84 1.76
N ARG A 50 2.14 5.83 0.88
CA ARG A 50 2.97 7.04 0.78
C ARG A 50 2.88 7.94 2.00
N ALA A 51 1.70 8.05 2.60
CA ALA A 51 1.52 8.78 3.84
C ALA A 51 2.19 8.03 5.02
N ILE A 52 2.15 6.70 5.02
CA ILE A 52 2.88 5.86 5.99
C ILE A 52 4.39 6.12 5.87
N LEU A 53 4.94 6.22 4.66
CA LEU A 53 6.36 6.54 4.45
C LEU A 53 6.73 7.88 5.10
N ALA A 54 5.94 8.92 4.83
CA ALA A 54 6.15 10.25 5.43
C ALA A 54 6.02 10.21 6.97
N TYR A 55 5.03 9.49 7.51
CA TYR A 55 4.87 9.33 8.95
C TYR A 55 6.09 8.65 9.59
N LEU A 56 6.54 7.52 9.04
CA LEU A 56 7.69 6.79 9.57
C LEU A 56 8.96 7.64 9.54
N ALA A 57 9.19 8.37 8.44
CA ALA A 57 10.33 9.27 8.32
C ALA A 57 10.26 10.40 9.35
N ASN A 58 9.12 11.10 9.47
CA ASN A 58 8.99 12.21 10.42
C ASN A 58 9.11 11.76 11.88
N LYS A 59 8.55 10.60 12.25
CA LYS A 59 8.52 10.14 13.64
C LYS A 59 9.80 9.45 14.09
N TYR A 60 10.34 8.56 13.27
CA TYR A 60 11.45 7.69 13.66
C TYR A 60 12.80 8.12 13.08
N ALA A 61 12.80 9.02 12.09
CA ALA A 61 14.02 9.52 11.47
C ALA A 61 13.91 11.01 11.09
N PRO A 62 13.58 11.91 12.04
CA PRO A 62 13.27 13.31 11.76
C PRO A 62 14.43 14.09 11.12
N ASP A 63 15.66 13.62 11.28
CA ASP A 63 16.87 14.25 10.74
C ASP A 63 17.43 13.49 9.53
N SER A 64 16.68 12.51 9.02
CA SER A 64 17.04 11.76 7.81
C SER A 64 16.81 12.61 6.56
N PRO A 65 17.73 12.54 5.57
CA PRO A 65 17.57 13.25 4.30
C PRO A 65 16.45 12.66 3.42
N VAL A 66 15.85 11.52 3.81
CA VAL A 66 14.81 10.83 3.01
C VAL A 66 13.51 11.63 2.94
N TYR A 67 13.21 12.42 3.97
CA TYR A 67 12.03 13.29 3.99
C TYR A 67 12.36 14.64 4.64
N PRO A 68 13.02 15.55 3.89
CA PRO A 68 13.59 16.78 4.42
C PRO A 68 12.57 17.67 5.12
N LYS A 69 13.02 18.51 6.07
CA LYS A 69 12.17 19.52 6.74
C LYS A 69 12.09 20.83 5.96
N ASP A 70 13.10 21.14 5.14
CA ASP A 70 13.09 22.34 4.30
C ASP A 70 11.90 22.28 3.32
N PRO A 71 11.07 23.34 3.22
CA PRO A 71 9.89 23.31 2.36
C PRO A 71 10.19 23.08 0.88
N LYS A 72 11.31 23.61 0.35
CA LYS A 72 11.65 23.45 -1.07
C LYS A 72 12.08 22.02 -1.37
N GLU A 73 12.93 21.45 -0.53
CA GLU A 73 13.35 20.06 -0.68
C GLU A 73 12.20 19.08 -0.47
N ARG A 74 11.36 19.31 0.56
CA ARG A 74 10.17 18.50 0.81
C ARG A 74 9.19 18.56 -0.36
N ALA A 75 8.99 19.73 -0.97
CA ALA A 75 8.12 19.87 -2.14
C ALA A 75 8.57 19.00 -3.32
N ILE A 76 9.87 18.76 -3.49
CA ILE A 76 10.39 17.86 -4.53
C ILE A 76 9.99 16.41 -4.24
N VAL A 77 10.14 15.97 -2.99
CA VAL A 77 9.75 14.62 -2.55
C VAL A 77 8.24 14.44 -2.66
N ASP A 78 7.45 15.39 -2.15
CA ASP A 78 6.00 15.35 -2.20
C ASP A 78 5.49 15.33 -3.63
N ARG A 79 6.05 16.15 -4.52
CA ARG A 79 5.74 16.11 -5.96
C ARG A 79 5.91 14.71 -6.54
N MET A 80 7.00 14.02 -6.19
CA MET A 80 7.22 12.66 -6.67
C MET A 80 6.27 11.64 -6.03
N LEU A 81 5.93 11.78 -4.75
CA LEU A 81 4.92 10.93 -4.10
C LEU A 81 3.53 11.09 -4.75
N TYR A 82 3.14 12.33 -5.07
CA TYR A 82 1.88 12.62 -5.75
C TYR A 82 1.86 12.17 -7.22
N PHE A 83 2.97 12.36 -7.95
CA PHE A 83 3.12 11.82 -9.29
C PHE A 83 3.03 10.30 -9.30
N ASP A 84 3.67 9.64 -8.34
CA ASP A 84 3.63 8.19 -8.20
C ASP A 84 2.22 7.67 -7.89
N ILE A 85 1.47 8.26 -6.95
CA ILE A 85 0.09 7.81 -6.67
C ILE A 85 -0.90 8.12 -7.78
N GLY A 86 -0.81 9.31 -8.38
CA GLY A 86 -1.78 9.82 -9.35
C GLY A 86 -1.53 9.38 -10.79
N THR A 87 -0.27 9.10 -11.14
CA THR A 87 0.12 8.79 -12.52
C THR A 87 0.70 7.39 -12.62
N VAL A 88 1.84 7.13 -11.97
CA VAL A 88 2.59 5.87 -12.17
C VAL A 88 1.79 4.67 -11.69
N PHE A 89 1.34 4.69 -10.43
CA PHE A 89 0.61 3.58 -9.84
C PHE A 89 -0.74 3.36 -10.53
N MET A 90 -1.42 4.43 -10.94
CA MET A 90 -2.68 4.32 -11.70
C MET A 90 -2.46 3.66 -13.06
N ALA A 91 -1.46 4.11 -13.83
CA ALA A 91 -1.14 3.53 -15.13
C ALA A 91 -0.77 2.04 -15.02
N VAL A 92 0.10 1.69 -14.06
CA VAL A 92 0.50 0.30 -13.81
C VAL A 92 -0.71 -0.54 -13.41
N ARG A 93 -1.54 -0.04 -12.49
CA ARG A 93 -2.76 -0.73 -12.06
C ARG A 93 -3.71 -0.97 -13.23
N GLU A 94 -3.94 0.05 -14.05
CA GLU A 94 -4.85 -0.04 -15.19
C GLU A 94 -4.37 -1.06 -16.23
N TYR A 95 -3.08 -1.04 -16.56
CA TYR A 95 -2.47 -2.03 -17.44
C TYR A 95 -2.61 -3.45 -16.88
N LEU A 96 -2.24 -3.67 -15.62
CA LEU A 96 -2.29 -5.00 -14.99
C LEU A 96 -3.72 -5.54 -14.85
N VAL A 97 -4.67 -4.69 -14.43
CA VAL A 97 -6.07 -5.08 -14.27
C VAL A 97 -6.69 -5.41 -15.62
N SER A 98 -6.43 -4.57 -16.63
CA SER A 98 -7.04 -4.73 -17.96
C SER A 98 -6.48 -5.92 -18.73
N ASN A 99 -5.18 -6.20 -18.62
CA ASN A 99 -4.51 -7.22 -19.43
C ASN A 99 -4.34 -8.57 -18.73
N HIS A 100 -4.24 -8.62 -17.40
CA HIS A 100 -3.92 -9.87 -16.70
C HIS A 100 -5.02 -10.34 -15.76
N ILE A 101 -5.67 -9.42 -15.03
CA ILE A 101 -6.69 -9.81 -14.06
C ILE A 101 -8.01 -10.18 -14.74
N LYS A 102 -8.46 -9.41 -15.75
CA LYS A 102 -9.62 -9.79 -16.58
C LYS A 102 -9.42 -11.15 -17.24
N TYR A 103 -8.25 -11.40 -17.81
CA TYR A 103 -7.92 -12.69 -18.43
C TYR A 103 -7.89 -13.83 -17.41
N PHE A 104 -7.33 -13.61 -16.22
CA PHE A 104 -7.32 -14.63 -15.15
C PHE A 104 -8.74 -15.00 -14.70
N PHE A 105 -9.61 -14.02 -14.44
CA PHE A 105 -11.00 -14.30 -14.07
C PHE A 105 -11.81 -14.90 -15.23
N TYR A 106 -11.57 -14.48 -16.47
CA TYR A 106 -12.18 -15.06 -17.67
C TYR A 106 -11.79 -16.52 -17.90
N GLN A 107 -10.51 -16.86 -17.68
CA GLN A 107 -10.01 -18.23 -17.80
C GLN A 107 -10.59 -19.13 -16.69
N ASN A 108 -10.65 -18.64 -15.46
CA ASN A 108 -11.19 -19.43 -14.34
C ASN A 108 -12.72 -19.56 -14.39
N SER A 109 -13.47 -18.55 -14.83
CA SER A 109 -14.91 -18.69 -15.04
C SER A 109 -15.25 -19.67 -16.16
N LYS A 110 -14.41 -19.77 -17.19
CA LYS A 110 -14.55 -20.83 -18.21
C LYS A 110 -14.18 -22.22 -17.71
N ARG A 111 -13.22 -22.37 -16.79
CA ARG A 111 -12.92 -23.67 -16.17
C ARG A 111 -14.05 -24.17 -15.27
N GLU A 112 -14.78 -23.27 -14.60
CA GLU A 112 -15.95 -23.67 -13.81
C GLU A 112 -17.16 -24.05 -14.69
N VAL A 113 -17.29 -23.49 -15.90
CA VAL A 113 -18.37 -23.85 -16.85
C VAL A 113 -18.06 -25.13 -17.64
N PHE A 114 -16.79 -25.45 -17.85
CA PHE A 114 -16.34 -26.70 -18.45
C PHE A 114 -15.57 -27.50 -17.40
N GLY A 115 -16.28 -28.16 -16.48
CA GLY A 115 -15.70 -28.92 -15.38
C GLY A 115 -14.66 -29.96 -15.81
N LEU A 116 -13.39 -29.54 -15.79
CA LEU A 116 -12.17 -30.33 -15.86
C LEU A 116 -11.19 -29.82 -14.80
#